data_AF-A0A4R9JR38-F1
#
_entry.id   AF-A0A4R9JR38-F1
#
_cell.length_a   1.000
_cell.length_b   1.000
_cell.length_c   1.000
_cell.angle_alpha   90.00
_cell.angle_beta   90.00
_cell.angle_gamma   90.00
#
_symmetry.space_group_name_H-M   'P 1'
#
loop_
_entity.id
_entity.type
_entity.pdbx_description
1 polymer ?
#
loop_
_entity_poly.entity_id
_entity_poly.type
_entity_poly.pdbx_seq_one_letter_code
_entity_poly.pdbx_strand_id
1 'polypeptide(L)'
;MFCFILIHCNSENDSTKKEPPPPKAITVPFPEAMYIQNGCISCHGPEGNGRGSRASLLKDARIPNFQDVSTYIYGSSKQAIAKTIQNGIPGTYMKAYSHMRKHEIDALAEYIQKMQKNQR
;
A
#
# COMPACT_ATOMS: atom_id res chain seq x y z
N MET A 1 -48.25 13.69 57.35
CA MET A 1 -46.96 14.16 57.89
C MET A 1 -45.94 14.04 56.76
N PHE A 2 -45.31 15.16 56.43
CA PHE A 2 -44.36 15.38 55.33
C PHE A 2 -43.24 14.35 55.22
N CYS A 3 -42.79 14.01 54.00
CA CYS A 3 -41.48 14.49 53.53
C CYS A 3 -41.29 14.24 52.02
N PHE A 4 -41.13 15.33 51.29
CA PHE A 4 -40.58 15.41 49.94
C PHE A 4 -39.13 14.90 49.93
N ILE A 5 -38.76 13.99 49.02
CA ILE A 5 -37.40 14.00 48.45
C ILE A 5 -37.51 13.80 46.94
N LEU A 6 -37.49 14.93 46.25
CA LEU A 6 -37.18 15.07 44.84
C LEU A 6 -35.75 14.56 44.61
N ILE A 7 -35.58 13.32 44.16
CA ILE A 7 -34.32 12.90 43.56
C ILE A 7 -34.26 13.52 42.16
N HIS A 8 -33.70 14.73 42.13
CA HIS A 8 -33.17 15.35 40.93
C HIS A 8 -32.01 14.48 40.43
N CYS A 9 -32.25 13.65 39.42
CA CYS A 9 -31.16 13.19 38.57
C CYS A 9 -30.74 14.39 37.71
N ASN A 10 -29.78 15.15 38.25
CA ASN A 10 -29.11 16.23 37.57
C ASN A 10 -28.33 15.66 36.39
N SER A 11 -28.43 16.33 35.24
CA SER A 11 -27.74 15.99 33.99
C SER A 11 -26.23 16.00 34.19
N GLU A 12 -25.61 14.83 34.31
CA GLU A 12 -24.15 14.72 34.22
C GLU A 12 -23.74 14.67 32.75
N ASN A 13 -23.59 15.88 32.21
CA ASN A 13 -22.47 16.27 31.36
C ASN A 13 -22.08 15.27 30.24
N ASP A 14 -22.89 15.24 29.17
CA ASP A 14 -22.44 14.84 27.84
C ASP A 14 -21.40 15.85 27.35
N SER A 15 -20.14 15.59 27.72
CA SER A 15 -19.01 16.33 27.22
C SER A 15 -18.82 15.96 25.75
N THR A 16 -19.46 16.74 24.88
CA THR A 16 -19.23 16.73 23.44
C THR A 16 -17.74 16.98 23.14
N LYS A 17 -16.93 15.93 23.12
CA LYS A 17 -15.66 15.95 22.38
C LYS A 17 -16.02 15.97 20.91
N LYS A 18 -16.15 17.17 20.35
CA LYS A 18 -16.26 17.37 18.91
C LYS A 18 -15.04 16.72 18.26
N GLU A 19 -15.27 15.65 17.51
CA GLU A 19 -14.22 14.95 16.78
C GLU A 19 -13.48 15.98 15.89
N PRO A 20 -12.14 15.94 15.85
CA PRO A 20 -11.39 16.80 14.95
C PRO A 20 -11.93 16.64 13.52
N PRO A 21 -11.97 17.72 12.73
CA PRO A 21 -12.43 17.61 11.35
C PRO A 21 -11.63 16.50 10.65
N PRO A 22 -12.31 15.66 9.84
CA PRO A 22 -11.63 14.58 9.15
C PRO A 22 -10.44 15.16 8.39
N PRO A 23 -9.30 14.45 8.36
CA PRO A 23 -8.12 14.90 7.65
C PRO A 23 -8.53 15.32 6.23
N LYS A 24 -7.99 16.46 5.78
CA LYS A 24 -8.25 16.96 4.43
C LYS A 24 -7.97 15.83 3.44
N ALA A 25 -8.98 15.42 2.67
CA ALA A 25 -8.86 14.31 1.76
C ALA A 25 -7.73 14.58 0.75
N ILE A 26 -6.64 13.83 0.84
CA ILE A 26 -5.57 13.84 -0.16
C ILE A 26 -5.97 12.81 -1.21
N THR A 27 -6.18 13.26 -2.45
CA THR A 27 -6.42 12.37 -3.58
C THR A 27 -5.12 11.70 -3.97
N VAL A 28 -4.95 10.43 -3.61
CA VAL A 28 -3.83 9.60 -4.07
C VAL A 28 -4.10 9.14 -5.51
N PRO A 29 -3.16 9.29 -6.46
CA PRO A 29 -3.32 8.77 -7.81
C PRO A 29 -3.62 7.27 -7.82
N PHE A 30 -4.51 6.82 -8.71
CA PHE A 30 -4.96 5.42 -8.77
C PHE A 30 -3.81 4.38 -8.76
N PRO A 31 -2.72 4.52 -9.55
CA PRO A 31 -1.65 3.53 -9.54
C PRO A 31 -0.90 3.44 -8.20
N GLU A 32 -0.68 4.58 -7.55
CA GLU A 32 -0.06 4.65 -6.23
C GLU A 32 -0.98 4.03 -5.16
N ALA A 33 -2.29 4.31 -5.24
CA ALA A 33 -3.27 3.68 -4.37
C ALA A 33 -3.24 2.15 -4.51
N MET A 34 -3.15 1.61 -5.74
CA MET A 34 -3.01 0.17 -5.96
C MET A 34 -1.72 -0.38 -5.35
N TYR A 35 -0.60 0.34 -5.48
CA TYR A 35 0.69 -0.09 -4.93
C TYR A 35 0.68 -0.18 -3.40
N ILE A 36 -0.03 0.75 -2.75
CA ILE A 36 -0.19 0.78 -1.30
C ILE A 36 -1.20 -0.27 -0.84
N GLN A 37 -2.42 -0.28 -1.41
CA GLN A 37 -3.52 -1.14 -0.97
C GLN A 37 -3.23 -2.64 -1.16
N ASN A 38 -2.48 -3.00 -2.20
CA ASN A 38 -2.07 -4.38 -2.45
C ASN A 38 -0.77 -4.76 -1.72
N GLY A 39 -0.25 -3.89 -0.84
CA GLY A 39 0.87 -4.21 0.03
C GLY A 39 2.24 -4.28 -0.65
N CYS A 40 2.36 -3.87 -1.92
CA CYS A 40 3.62 -3.88 -2.67
C CYS A 40 4.71 -3.08 -1.93
N ILE A 41 4.32 -1.94 -1.36
CA ILE A 41 5.16 -1.04 -0.55
C ILE A 41 5.83 -1.74 0.64
N SER A 42 5.20 -2.76 1.22
CA SER A 42 5.73 -3.43 2.42
C SER A 42 7.02 -4.20 2.16
N CYS A 43 7.23 -4.66 0.92
CA CYS A 43 8.42 -5.37 0.48
C CYS A 43 9.33 -4.45 -0.37
N HIS A 44 8.74 -3.75 -1.34
CA HIS A 44 9.49 -2.96 -2.32
C HIS A 44 9.82 -1.54 -1.87
N GLY A 45 9.19 -1.06 -0.78
CA GLY A 45 9.38 0.30 -0.26
C GLY A 45 8.61 1.36 -1.05
N PRO A 46 8.44 2.58 -0.50
CA PRO A 46 7.71 3.65 -1.15
C PRO A 46 8.36 4.11 -2.46
N GLU A 47 9.70 4.09 -2.51
CA GLU A 47 10.47 4.51 -3.69
C GLU A 47 10.86 3.35 -4.62
N GLY A 48 10.35 2.14 -4.35
CA GLY A 48 10.69 0.94 -5.12
C GLY A 48 12.14 0.46 -4.94
N ASN A 49 12.84 0.89 -3.90
CA ASN A 49 14.26 0.59 -3.67
C ASN A 49 14.53 -0.80 -3.05
N GLY A 50 13.49 -1.62 -2.87
CA GLY A 50 13.59 -2.96 -2.28
C GLY A 50 13.76 -2.98 -0.76
N ARG A 51 13.57 -1.83 -0.08
CA ARG A 51 13.75 -1.67 1.37
C ARG A 51 12.43 -1.41 2.09
N GLY A 52 11.39 -2.16 1.75
CA GLY A 52 10.13 -2.12 2.48
C GLY A 52 10.27 -2.62 3.92
N SER A 53 9.32 -2.26 4.78
CA SER A 53 9.35 -2.60 6.21
C SER A 53 9.44 -4.11 6.51
N ARG A 54 8.98 -4.96 5.58
CA ARG A 54 9.05 -6.42 5.67
C ARG A 54 10.27 -7.03 4.97
N ALA A 55 11.05 -6.24 4.23
CA ALA A 55 12.19 -6.73 3.45
C ALA A 55 13.22 -7.46 4.33
N SER A 56 13.51 -6.92 5.51
CA SER A 56 14.46 -7.52 6.47
C SER A 56 14.00 -8.85 7.08
N LEU A 57 12.70 -9.13 7.06
CA LEU A 57 12.12 -10.37 7.59
C LEU A 57 12.22 -11.53 6.58
N LEU A 58 12.44 -11.23 5.31
CA LEU A 58 12.54 -12.20 4.23
C LEU A 58 14.01 -12.56 4.01
N LYS A 59 14.56 -13.38 4.90
CA LYS A 59 15.94 -13.89 4.77
C LYS A 59 16.14 -14.48 3.38
N ASP A 60 17.25 -14.11 2.75
CA ASP A 60 17.67 -14.53 1.40
C ASP A 60 16.75 -14.09 0.24
N ALA A 61 15.73 -13.27 0.49
CA ALA A 61 14.88 -12.74 -0.56
C ALA A 61 15.59 -11.58 -1.30
N ARG A 62 15.85 -11.78 -2.59
CA ARG A 62 16.35 -10.73 -3.46
C ARG A 62 15.19 -9.88 -3.98
N ILE A 63 14.79 -8.88 -3.20
CA ILE A 63 13.79 -7.90 -3.64
C ILE A 63 14.46 -6.92 -4.63
N PRO A 64 13.91 -6.74 -5.85
CA PRO A 64 14.51 -5.85 -6.84
C PRO A 64 14.46 -4.40 -6.38
N ASN A 65 15.49 -3.64 -6.76
CA ASN A 65 15.46 -2.18 -6.72
C ASN A 65 14.92 -1.70 -8.07
N PHE A 66 13.66 -1.28 -8.10
CA PHE A 66 13.01 -0.83 -9.33
C PHE A 66 13.69 0.35 -10.02
N GLN A 67 14.55 1.08 -9.32
CA GLN A 67 15.36 2.17 -9.88
C GLN A 67 16.54 1.65 -10.73
N ASP A 68 16.96 0.41 -10.53
CA ASP A 68 18.02 -0.29 -11.23
C ASP A 68 17.45 -1.43 -12.08
N VAL A 69 17.39 -1.21 -13.39
CA VAL A 69 16.83 -2.15 -14.38
C VAL A 69 17.54 -3.50 -14.39
N SER A 70 18.80 -3.58 -13.94
CA SER A 70 19.56 -4.84 -13.87
C SER A 70 19.05 -5.79 -12.79
N THR A 71 18.25 -5.29 -11.84
CA THR A 71 17.71 -6.10 -10.73
C THR A 71 16.43 -6.86 -11.11
N TYR A 72 15.84 -6.57 -12.27
CA TYR A 72 14.62 -7.24 -12.74
C TYR A 72 14.95 -8.59 -13.35
N ILE A 73 14.40 -9.67 -12.79
CA ILE A 73 14.72 -11.03 -13.24
C ILE A 73 13.99 -11.45 -14.53
N TYR A 74 12.84 -10.83 -14.84
CA TYR A 74 12.03 -11.13 -16.03
C TYR A 74 11.90 -9.93 -16.99
N GLY A 75 12.75 -8.92 -16.80
CA GLY A 75 12.76 -7.69 -17.60
C GLY A 75 12.01 -6.52 -16.96
N SER A 76 12.37 -5.31 -17.38
CA SER A 76 11.93 -4.04 -16.80
C SER A 76 10.90 -3.29 -17.66
N SER A 77 10.45 -3.86 -18.78
CA SER A 77 9.40 -3.25 -19.60
C SER A 77 8.05 -3.30 -18.88
N LYS A 78 7.14 -2.36 -19.16
CA LYS A 78 5.76 -2.36 -18.62
C LYS A 78 5.09 -3.74 -18.79
N GLN A 79 5.24 -4.36 -19.96
CA GLN A 79 4.65 -5.68 -20.23
C GLN A 79 5.29 -6.80 -19.39
N ALA A 80 6.61 -6.78 -19.21
CA ALA A 80 7.32 -7.75 -18.38
C ALA A 80 6.93 -7.62 -16.90
N ILE A 81 6.82 -6.37 -16.41
CA ILE A 81 6.36 -6.08 -15.05
C ILE A 81 4.93 -6.55 -14.85
N ALA A 82 4.01 -6.24 -15.78
CA ALA A 82 2.62 -6.68 -15.72
C ALA A 82 2.50 -8.21 -15.65
N LYS A 83 3.27 -8.94 -16.48
CA LYS A 83 3.32 -10.41 -16.43
C LYS A 83 3.86 -10.93 -15.10
N THR A 84 4.86 -10.27 -14.54
CA THR A 84 5.44 -10.64 -13.23
C THR A 84 4.42 -10.43 -12.10
N ILE A 85 3.66 -9.34 -12.12
CA ILE A 85 2.58 -9.09 -11.14
C ILE A 85 1.48 -10.15 -11.28
N GLN A 86 1.04 -10.43 -12.51
CA GLN A 86 -0.02 -11.40 -12.78
C GLN A 86 0.34 -12.81 -12.32
N ASN A 87 1.58 -13.25 -12.55
CA ASN A 87 2.00 -14.64 -12.37
C ASN A 87 2.81 -14.88 -11.09
N GLY A 88 3.31 -13.82 -10.46
CA GLY A 88 4.32 -13.91 -9.41
C GLY A 88 5.65 -14.45 -9.93
N ILE A 89 6.54 -14.78 -9.01
CA ILE A 89 7.83 -15.40 -9.30
C ILE A 89 7.91 -16.71 -8.50
N PRO A 90 7.80 -17.88 -9.15
CA PRO A 90 7.91 -19.18 -8.50
C PRO A 90 9.21 -19.32 -7.70
N GLY A 91 9.13 -19.95 -6.53
CA GLY A 91 10.28 -20.12 -5.62
C GLY A 91 10.67 -18.87 -4.83
N THR A 92 9.91 -17.77 -4.92
CA THR A 92 10.15 -16.54 -4.15
C THR A 92 8.92 -16.13 -3.34
N TYR A 93 9.07 -15.06 -2.55
CA TYR A 93 7.96 -14.42 -1.82
C TYR A 93 7.05 -13.57 -2.71
N MET A 94 7.42 -13.29 -3.97
CA MET A 94 6.59 -12.50 -4.89
C MET A 94 5.44 -13.37 -5.42
N LYS A 95 4.29 -13.32 -4.74
CA LYS A 95 3.08 -14.06 -5.12
C LYS A 95 2.41 -13.47 -6.36
N ALA A 96 1.61 -14.30 -7.01
CA ALA A 96 0.74 -13.90 -8.11
C ALA A 96 -0.41 -13.02 -7.60
N TYR A 97 -0.67 -11.92 -8.31
CA TYR A 97 -1.84 -11.06 -8.09
C TYR A 97 -2.93 -11.36 -9.14
N SER A 98 -3.18 -12.64 -9.40
CA SER A 98 -4.07 -13.09 -10.48
C SER A 98 -5.55 -12.71 -10.31
N HIS A 99 -5.92 -12.27 -9.12
CA HIS A 99 -7.25 -11.77 -8.78
C HIS A 99 -7.47 -10.31 -9.21
N MET A 100 -6.39 -9.57 -9.51
CA MET A 100 -6.50 -8.17 -9.94
C MET A 100 -6.96 -8.07 -11.39
N ARG A 101 -7.70 -7.02 -11.70
CA ARG A 101 -8.17 -6.73 -13.06
C ARG A 101 -7.00 -6.23 -13.91
N LYS A 102 -7.06 -6.49 -15.21
CA LYS A 102 -5.99 -6.10 -16.16
C LYS A 102 -5.57 -4.63 -16.04
N HIS A 103 -6.53 -3.70 -15.94
CA HIS A 103 -6.21 -2.27 -15.85
C HIS A 103 -5.52 -1.88 -14.54
N GLU A 104 -5.77 -2.60 -13.44
CA GLU A 104 -5.08 -2.38 -12.16
C GLU A 104 -3.62 -2.84 -12.25
N ILE A 105 -3.39 -4.01 -12.87
CA ILE A 105 -2.05 -4.54 -13.12
C ILE A 105 -1.28 -3.63 -14.09
N ASP A 106 -1.91 -3.17 -15.16
CA ASP A 106 -1.28 -2.26 -16.12
C ASP A 106 -0.91 -0.91 -15.46
N ALA A 107 -1.76 -0.40 -14.56
CA ALA A 107 -1.50 0.81 -13.79
C ALA A 107 -0.31 0.61 -12.83
N LEU A 108 -0.26 -0.50 -12.09
CA LEU A 108 0.88 -0.85 -11.24
C LEU A 108 2.18 -0.98 -12.05
N ALA A 109 2.12 -1.66 -13.19
CA ALA A 109 3.28 -1.86 -14.04
C ALA A 109 3.84 -0.54 -14.58
N GLU A 110 2.97 0.38 -14.99
CA GLU A 110 3.36 1.73 -15.39
C GLU A 110 3.94 2.55 -14.22
N TYR A 111 3.35 2.43 -13.03
CA TYR A 111 3.83 3.12 -11.84
C TYR A 111 5.24 2.65 -11.45
N ILE A 112 5.49 1.34 -11.44
CA ILE A 112 6.81 0.75 -11.19
C ILE A 112 7.79 1.17 -12.29
N GLN A 113 7.37 1.16 -13.56
CA GLN A 113 8.23 1.57 -14.67
C GLN A 113 8.70 3.02 -14.52
N LYS A 114 7.84 3.92 -14.03
CA LYS A 114 8.19 5.34 -13.76
C LYS A 114 9.22 5.52 -12.64
N MET A 115 9.48 4.51 -11.81
CA MET A 115 10.53 4.55 -10.77
C MET A 115 11.94 4.31 -11.33
N GLN A 116 12.06 3.81 -12.57
CA GLN A 116 13.34 3.45 -13.17
C GLN A 116 14.20 4.70 -13.45
N LYS A 117 15.47 4.69 -13.04
CA LYS A 117 16.39 5.83 -13.25
C LYS A 117 17.27 5.69 -14.49
N ASN A 118 17.47 4.47 -15.00
CA ASN A 118 18.45 4.15 -16.04
C ASN A 118 17.83 3.91 -17.44
N GLN A 119 16.71 4.55 -17.77
CA GLN A 119 16.09 4.43 -19.11
C GLN A 119 16.78 5.28 -20.20
N ARG A 120 18.10 5.47 -20.13
CA ARG A 120 18.86 6.17 -21.19
C ARG A 120 19.35 5.20 -22.24
#